data_AF-A0AAD9ZRF6-F1
#
_entry.id   AF-A0AAD9ZRF6-F1
#
_cell.length_a   1.000
_cell.length_b   1.000
_cell.length_c   1.000
_cell.angle_alpha   90.00
_cell.angle_beta   90.00
_cell.angle_gamma   90.00
#
_symmetry.space_group_name_H-M   'P 1'
#
loop_
_entity.id
_entity.type
_entity.pdbx_description
1 polymer ?
#
loop_
_entity_poly.entity_id
_entity_poly.type
_entity_poly.pdbx_seq_one_letter_code
_entity_poly.pdbx_strand_id
1 'polypeptide(L)'
;MRGSLDENGKCCCCGHQLVSVDIDDAETEKFAQSLAGLAMEREAKANFSEFQDWLEQHADYEAIVDGANIGLYVQNFVEGGFSIPHVVQLKFLRSLMLL
;
A
#
# COMPACT_ATOMS: atom_id res chain seq x y z
N MET A 1 -20.91 -29.03 0.99
CA MET A 1 -19.49 -29.36 1.20
C MET A 1 -18.73 -28.04 1.21
N ARG A 2 -17.94 -27.73 2.25
CA ARG A 2 -17.09 -26.52 2.27
C ARG A 2 -15.74 -26.89 1.66
N GLY A 3 -15.23 -26.08 0.74
CA GLY A 3 -13.90 -26.24 0.14
C GLY A 3 -12.96 -25.12 0.57
N SER A 4 -11.68 -25.42 0.62
CA SER A 4 -10.60 -24.44 0.85
C SER A 4 -9.88 -24.13 -0.46
N LEU A 5 -9.16 -23.01 -0.45
CA LEU A 5 -8.21 -22.63 -1.48
C LEU A 5 -6.80 -22.86 -0.95
N ASP A 6 -5.87 -23.19 -1.84
CA ASP A 6 -4.45 -23.08 -1.52
C ASP A 6 -3.96 -21.62 -1.63
N GLU A 7 -2.69 -21.39 -1.31
CA GLU A 7 -2.06 -20.05 -1.37
C GLU A 7 -2.05 -19.43 -2.77
N ASN A 8 -2.21 -20.23 -3.82
CA ASN A 8 -2.27 -19.76 -5.20
C ASN A 8 -3.71 -19.53 -5.68
N GLY A 9 -4.71 -19.67 -4.79
CA GLY A 9 -6.11 -19.48 -5.13
C GLY A 9 -6.74 -20.65 -5.88
N LYS A 10 -6.16 -21.85 -5.81
CA LYS A 10 -6.72 -23.07 -6.44
C LYS A 10 -7.66 -23.80 -5.48
N CYS A 11 -8.84 -24.16 -5.96
CA CYS A 11 -9.84 -24.88 -5.16
C CYS A 11 -9.45 -26.35 -4.92
N CYS A 12 -9.36 -26.74 -3.65
CA CYS A 12 -8.98 -28.11 -3.27
C CYS A 12 -10.05 -29.16 -3.62
N CYS A 13 -11.30 -28.75 -3.87
CA CYS A 13 -12.40 -29.69 -4.17
C CYS A 13 -12.59 -29.97 -5.66
N CYS A 14 -12.43 -28.97 -6.52
CA CYS A 14 -12.67 -29.08 -7.97
C CYS A 14 -11.44 -28.81 -8.84
N GLY A 15 -10.34 -28.36 -8.25
CA GLY A 15 -9.09 -28.08 -8.95
C GLY A 15 -9.10 -26.82 -9.82
N HIS A 16 -10.21 -26.06 -9.86
CA HIS A 16 -10.28 -24.81 -10.62
C HIS A 16 -9.47 -23.68 -9.97
N GLN A 17 -8.92 -22.82 -10.82
CA GLN A 17 -8.13 -21.64 -10.45
C GLN A 17 -9.03 -20.41 -10.39
N LEU A 18 -8.94 -19.63 -9.32
CA LEU A 18 -9.54 -18.30 -9.28
C LEU A 18 -8.76 -17.32 -10.15
N VAL A 19 -9.46 -16.34 -10.70
CA VAL A 19 -8.86 -15.23 -11.44
C VAL A 19 -8.60 -14.05 -10.51
N SER A 20 -7.52 -13.32 -10.74
CA SER A 20 -7.36 -11.97 -10.20
C SER A 20 -8.32 -11.04 -10.93
N VAL A 21 -8.99 -10.18 -10.16
CA VAL A 21 -9.92 -9.19 -10.71
C VAL A 21 -9.22 -7.85 -10.71
N ASP A 22 -8.96 -7.33 -11.90
CA ASP A 22 -8.40 -6.00 -12.07
C ASP A 22 -9.42 -4.94 -11.66
N ILE A 23 -8.91 -3.84 -11.09
CA ILE A 23 -9.72 -2.67 -10.73
C ILE A 23 -9.77 -1.75 -11.95
N ASP A 24 -10.94 -1.18 -12.22
CA ASP A 24 -11.16 -0.30 -13.37
C ASP A 24 -10.36 1.02 -13.24
N ASP A 25 -9.68 1.41 -14.32
CA ASP A 25 -8.85 2.62 -14.36
C ASP A 25 -9.65 3.90 -14.12
N ALA A 26 -10.88 3.98 -14.65
CA ALA A 26 -11.72 5.16 -14.49
C ALA A 26 -12.30 5.26 -13.07
N GLU A 27 -12.56 4.12 -12.41
CA GLU A 27 -12.90 4.10 -10.98
C GLU A 27 -11.70 4.51 -10.11
N THR A 28 -10.50 4.03 -10.46
CA THR A 28 -9.25 4.37 -9.78
C THR A 28 -8.95 5.87 -9.87
N GLU A 29 -9.13 6.48 -11.05
CA GLU A 29 -8.94 7.92 -11.26
C GLU A 29 -9.95 8.74 -10.43
N LYS A 30 -11.23 8.35 -10.42
CA LYS A 30 -12.25 9.02 -9.59
C LYS A 30 -11.92 8.94 -8.11
N PHE A 31 -11.42 7.80 -7.66
CA PHE A 31 -10.99 7.60 -6.28
C PHE A 31 -9.80 8.53 -5.94
N ALA A 32 -8.79 8.60 -6.80
CA ALA A 32 -7.62 9.46 -6.63
C ALA A 32 -8.02 10.95 -6.54
N GLN A 33 -8.90 11.42 -7.43
CA GLN A 33 -9.42 12.80 -7.40
C GLN A 33 -10.19 13.09 -6.12
N SER A 34 -11.01 12.15 -5.65
CA SER A 34 -11.76 12.29 -4.40
C SER A 34 -10.83 12.38 -3.19
N LEU A 35 -9.77 11.57 -3.16
CA LEU A 35 -8.75 11.58 -2.11
C LEU A 35 -7.96 12.90 -2.11
N ALA A 36 -7.55 13.38 -3.29
CA ALA A 36 -6.88 14.67 -3.43
C ALA A 36 -7.76 15.83 -2.94
N GLY A 37 -9.06 15.80 -3.27
CA GLY A 37 -10.03 16.76 -2.74
C GLY A 37 -10.07 16.77 -1.21
N LEU A 38 -10.19 15.59 -0.58
CA LEU A 38 -10.20 15.47 0.87
C LEU A 38 -8.90 15.94 1.54
N ALA A 39 -7.75 15.64 0.93
CA ALA A 39 -6.45 16.08 1.45
C ALA A 39 -6.32 17.61 1.37
N MET A 40 -6.74 18.22 0.26
CA MET A 40 -6.72 19.67 0.07
C MET A 40 -7.66 20.43 1.02
N GLU A 41 -8.71 19.79 1.53
CA GLU A 41 -9.61 20.34 2.54
C GLU A 41 -9.02 20.29 3.96
N ARG A 42 -8.21 19.26 4.26
CA ARG A 42 -7.76 18.95 5.63
C ARG A 42 -6.33 19.40 5.91
N GLU A 43 -5.47 19.36 4.92
CA GLU A 43 -4.08 19.79 5.01
C GLU A 43 -3.93 21.27 4.66
N ALA A 44 -2.79 21.86 5.03
CA ALA A 44 -2.41 23.14 4.46
C ALA A 44 -2.28 22.96 2.94
N LYS A 45 -3.22 23.55 2.18
CA LYS A 45 -3.37 23.38 0.73
C LYS A 45 -2.04 23.42 -0.06
N ALA A 46 -1.13 24.32 0.32
CA ALA A 46 0.20 24.44 -0.28
C ALA A 46 1.07 23.17 -0.12
N ASN A 47 1.04 22.54 1.06
CA ASN A 47 1.86 21.35 1.37
C ASN A 47 1.45 20.16 0.50
N PHE A 48 0.14 19.95 0.29
CA PHE A 48 -0.34 18.83 -0.50
C PHE A 48 -0.13 19.07 -1.99
N SER A 49 -0.38 20.27 -2.50
CA SER A 49 -0.12 20.58 -3.92
C SER A 49 1.37 20.48 -4.27
N GLU A 50 2.27 20.97 -3.40
CA GLU A 50 3.72 20.82 -3.61
C GLU A 50 4.15 19.34 -3.64
N PHE A 51 3.51 18.49 -2.83
CA PHE A 51 3.76 17.06 -2.85
C PHE A 51 3.28 16.40 -4.16
N GLN A 52 2.12 16.81 -4.69
CA GLN A 52 1.63 16.32 -5.99
C GLN A 52 2.63 16.67 -7.12
N ASP A 53 3.05 17.93 -7.21
CA ASP A 53 4.02 18.38 -8.21
C ASP A 53 5.37 17.64 -8.09
N TRP A 54 5.80 17.38 -6.86
CA TRP A 54 7.02 16.62 -6.60
C TRP A 54 6.86 15.15 -7.05
N LEU A 55 5.72 14.53 -6.77
CA LEU A 55 5.47 13.13 -7.12
C LEU A 55 5.41 12.95 -8.65
N GLU A 56 4.77 13.85 -9.39
CA GLU A 56 4.72 13.81 -10.87
C GLU A 56 6.12 13.83 -11.50
N GLN A 57 7.08 14.53 -10.89
CA GLN A 57 8.46 14.60 -11.37
C GLN A 57 9.30 13.36 -11.01
N HIS A 58 8.86 12.54 -10.05
CA HIS A 58 9.64 11.44 -9.49
C HIS A 58 8.90 10.09 -9.47
N ALA A 59 7.80 9.94 -10.22
CA ALA A 59 6.82 8.86 -10.07
C ALA A 59 7.27 7.43 -10.44
N ASP A 60 8.55 7.19 -10.76
CA ASP A 60 9.04 5.87 -11.17
C ASP A 60 9.35 4.96 -9.97
N TYR A 61 8.30 4.63 -9.21
CA TYR A 61 8.38 3.77 -8.03
C TYR A 61 7.47 2.54 -8.17
N GLU A 62 8.03 1.35 -7.92
CA GLU A 62 7.26 0.09 -7.86
C GLU A 62 6.49 -0.05 -6.53
N ALA A 63 6.83 0.75 -5.52
CA ALA A 63 6.32 0.61 -4.16
C ALA A 63 6.31 1.94 -3.40
N ILE A 64 5.26 2.16 -2.60
CA ILE A 64 5.17 3.25 -1.62
C ILE A 64 5.11 2.65 -0.22
N VAL A 65 5.85 3.26 0.71
CA VAL A 65 6.04 2.73 2.06
C VAL A 65 5.54 3.73 3.10
N ASP A 66 4.64 3.29 3.98
CA ASP A 66 4.30 4.04 5.19
C ASP A 66 5.41 3.86 6.25
N GLY A 67 6.40 4.76 6.20
CA GLY A 67 7.55 4.71 7.10
C GLY A 67 7.18 4.82 8.58
N ALA A 68 6.09 5.53 8.91
CA ALA A 68 5.63 5.67 10.28
C ALA A 68 5.08 4.35 10.80
N ASN A 69 4.25 3.67 10.00
CA ASN A 69 3.71 2.36 10.35
C ASN A 69 4.82 1.33 10.60
N ILE A 70 5.82 1.24 9.73
CA ILE A 70 6.91 0.27 9.86
C ILE A 70 7.83 0.60 11.03
N GLY A 71 8.21 1.87 11.19
CA GLY A 71 9.09 2.27 12.28
C GLY A 71 8.45 2.07 13.65
N LEU A 72 7.11 2.14 13.73
CA LEU A 72 6.35 1.92 14.97
C LEU A 72 5.77 0.50 15.10
N TYR A 73 6.01 -0.38 14.12
CA TYR A 73 5.50 -1.75 14.14
C TYR A 73 6.00 -2.50 15.39
N VAL A 74 5.07 -2.98 16.22
CA VAL A 74 5.33 -3.64 17.51
C VAL A 74 6.07 -2.75 18.54
N GLN A 75 6.15 -1.44 18.27
CA GLN A 75 6.78 -0.45 19.15
C GLN A 75 5.78 0.57 19.71
N ASN A 76 4.48 0.42 19.46
CA ASN A 76 3.47 1.34 19.97
C ASN A 76 3.08 1.03 21.43
N PHE A 77 4.04 1.14 22.35
CA PHE A 77 3.87 1.02 23.81
C PHE A 77 4.68 2.11 24.53
N VAL A 78 4.46 2.30 25.83
CA VAL A 78 4.96 3.45 26.61
C VAL A 78 6.48 3.64 26.54
N GLU A 79 7.25 2.55 26.43
CA GLU A 79 8.72 2.58 26.29
C GLU A 79 9.20 2.29 24.86
N GLY A 80 8.27 2.07 23.93
CA GLY A 80 8.58 1.74 22.56
C GLY A 80 9.10 2.96 21.80
N GLY A 81 10.00 2.71 20.86
CA GLY A 81 10.67 3.76 20.08
C GLY A 81 10.47 3.59 18.59
N PHE A 82 10.92 4.57 17.81
CA PHE A 82 10.96 4.45 16.36
C PHE A 82 12.14 3.57 15.93
N SER A 83 11.86 2.43 15.31
CA SER A 83 12.89 1.49 14.84
C SER A 83 13.35 1.84 13.42
N ILE A 84 14.42 2.64 13.32
CA ILE A 84 15.13 2.87 12.05
C ILE A 84 15.57 1.55 11.37
N PRO A 85 16.06 0.53 12.10
CA PRO A 85 16.35 -0.77 11.49
C PRO A 85 15.15 -1.37 10.74
N HIS A 86 13.92 -1.29 11.28
CA HIS A 86 12.74 -1.81 10.57
C HIS A 86 12.50 -1.08 9.24
N VAL A 87 12.64 0.25 9.22
CA VAL A 87 12.43 1.06 8.02
C VAL A 87 13.47 0.77 6.94
N VAL A 88 14.75 0.63 7.33
CA VAL A 88 15.84 0.41 6.38
C VAL A 88 15.87 -1.03 5.86
N GLN A 89 15.40 -2.00 6.64
CA GLN A 89 15.44 -3.42 6.29
C GLN A 89 14.39 -3.83 5.24
N LEU A 90 13.39 -2.98 4.97
CA LEU A 90 12.47 -3.16 3.84
C LEU A 90 13.17 -3.19 2.48
N LYS A 91 14.37 -2.61 2.36
CA LYS A 91 15.21 -2.73 1.15
C LYS A 91 15.58 -4.17 0.78
N PHE A 92 15.39 -5.13 1.70
CA PHE A 92 15.65 -6.56 1.49
C PHE A 92 14.38 -7.41 1.29
N LEU A 93 13.18 -6.83 1.41
CA LEU A 93 11.91 -7.56 1.25
C LEU A 93 11.38 -7.44 -0.18
N ARG A 94 12.23 -7.70 -1.18
CA ARG A 94 11.81 -7.98 -2.57
C ARG A 94 10.83 -9.17 -2.69
N SER A 95 10.58 -9.90 -1.61
CA SER A 95 9.76 -11.11 -1.59
C SER A 95 8.35 -10.93 -1.00
N LEU A 96 7.98 -9.76 -0.47
CA LEU A 96 6.68 -9.61 0.23
C LEU A 96 5.67 -8.67 -0.45
N MET A 97 6.04 -8.04 -1.56
CA MET A 97 5.18 -7.07 -2.27
C MET A 97 4.86 -7.49 -3.71
N LEU A 98 5.10 -8.76 -4.05
CA LEU A 98 4.64 -9.42 -5.26
C LEU A 98 3.91 -10.70 -4.84
N LEU A 99 2.71 -10.52 -4.30
CA LEU A 99 1.63 -11.50 -4.36
C LEU A 99 0.40 -10.76 -4.87
#